data_AF-A0A1D6IM15-F1
#
_entry.id   AF-A0A1D6IM15-F1
#
_cell.length_a   1.000
_cell.length_b   1.000
_cell.length_c   1.000
_cell.angle_alpha   90.00
_cell.angle_beta   90.00
_cell.angle_gamma   90.00
#
_symmetry.space_group_name_H-M   'P 1'
#
loop_
_entity.id
_entity.type
_entity.pdbx_description
1 polymer ?
#
loop_
_entity_poly.entity_id
_entity_poly.type
_entity_poly.pdbx_seq_one_letter_code
_entity_poly.pdbx_strand_id
1 'polypeptide(L)'
;MFYLLEAPLFTLSNLQIADAIENEKEVSKAFQIYNVDRAVCGRVAGVIAKKYGDTGFAGQLNITFNGSAGQSFGCFLTPGMNIRLVGEANDYVGKVLNGMAGGELVVVPVDKTGFVPEDATIVGNTCLAGRNVAAGMTGGLAYILDEDDTLVPKVNKEIVKMQRVNAPAGQMQLKGLIEAYVDKTGSEKGIAILREWEAYLPLFWQLVPPSEEDSPEACAEFERVLAKQATTQLSAK
;
A
#
# COMPACT_ATOMS: atom_id res chain seq x y z
N MET A 1 -18.16 -24.99 3.08
CA MET A 1 -19.39 -24.21 2.79
C MET A 1 -19.45 -23.09 3.82
N PHE A 2 -18.71 -21.99 3.60
CA PHE A 2 -18.50 -20.94 4.59
C PHE A 2 -19.06 -19.60 4.08
N TYR A 3 -19.89 -18.99 4.92
CA TYR A 3 -20.60 -17.71 4.85
C TYR A 3 -19.80 -16.51 4.26
N LEU A 4 -19.62 -16.45 2.94
CA LEU A 4 -19.12 -15.27 2.21
C LEU A 4 -20.22 -14.57 1.36
N LEU A 5 -21.48 -15.01 1.48
CA LEU A 5 -22.53 -14.65 0.52
C LEU A 5 -23.23 -13.30 0.74
N GLU A 6 -22.99 -12.61 1.86
CA GLU A 6 -23.57 -11.29 2.13
C GLU A 6 -22.53 -10.18 2.33
N ALA A 7 -21.43 -10.22 1.56
CA ALA A 7 -20.67 -8.99 1.34
C ALA A 7 -21.55 -8.01 0.52
N PRO A 8 -21.54 -6.69 0.80
CA PRO A 8 -22.58 -5.79 0.31
C PRO A 8 -22.65 -5.77 -1.21
N LEU A 9 -23.79 -6.25 -1.73
CA LEU A 9 -24.09 -6.32 -3.17
C LEU A 9 -24.25 -4.93 -3.81
N PHE A 10 -24.24 -3.85 -3.04
CA PHE A 10 -24.61 -2.53 -3.54
C PHE A 10 -23.69 -2.03 -4.67
N THR A 11 -22.38 -2.33 -4.62
CA THR A 11 -21.43 -1.91 -5.65
C THR A 11 -21.70 -2.62 -6.99
N LEU A 12 -21.90 -3.94 -6.97
CA LEU A 12 -22.23 -4.71 -8.19
C LEU A 12 -23.67 -4.52 -8.66
N SER A 13 -24.59 -4.15 -7.78
CA SER A 13 -25.96 -3.80 -8.16
C SER A 13 -26.02 -2.48 -8.95
N ASN A 14 -24.95 -1.70 -8.96
CA ASN A 14 -24.86 -0.48 -9.74
C ASN A 14 -24.64 -0.83 -11.22
N LEU A 15 -25.63 -0.55 -12.06
CA LEU A 15 -25.59 -0.83 -13.49
C LEU A 15 -24.41 -0.16 -14.21
N GLN A 16 -23.94 0.99 -13.73
CA GLN A 16 -22.81 1.69 -14.35
C GLN A 16 -21.47 1.03 -14.00
N ILE A 17 -21.34 0.46 -12.80
CA ILE A 17 -20.18 -0.35 -12.43
C ILE A 17 -20.19 -1.65 -13.24
N ALA A 18 -21.34 -2.31 -13.35
CA ALA A 18 -21.47 -3.51 -14.16
C ALA A 18 -21.15 -3.24 -15.64
N ASP A 19 -21.68 -2.15 -16.22
CA ASP A 19 -21.38 -1.72 -17.59
C ASP A 19 -19.89 -1.40 -17.80
N ALA A 20 -19.24 -0.77 -16.81
CA ALA A 20 -17.82 -0.45 -16.86
C ALA A 20 -16.94 -1.70 -16.79
N ILE A 21 -17.31 -2.67 -15.96
CA ILE A 21 -16.64 -3.97 -15.92
C ILE A 21 -16.88 -4.71 -17.24
N GLU A 22 -18.10 -4.69 -17.78
CA GLU A 22 -18.46 -5.47 -18.96
C GLU A 22 -17.74 -4.97 -20.22
N ASN A 23 -17.64 -3.65 -20.37
CA ASN A 23 -17.12 -2.98 -21.56
C ASN A 23 -15.77 -2.30 -21.33
N GLU A 24 -15.07 -2.62 -20.23
CA GLU A 24 -13.75 -2.06 -19.89
C GLU A 24 -13.69 -0.53 -19.93
N LYS A 25 -14.74 0.12 -19.43
CA LYS A 25 -14.84 1.59 -19.39
C LYS A 25 -14.28 2.15 -18.10
N GLU A 26 -14.06 3.45 -18.11
CA GLU A 26 -13.84 4.23 -16.91
C GLU A 26 -15.18 4.60 -16.25
N VAL A 27 -15.28 4.44 -14.94
CA VAL A 27 -16.41 4.91 -14.14
C VAL A 27 -15.95 5.50 -12.83
N SER A 28 -16.58 6.61 -12.45
CA SER A 28 -16.40 7.24 -11.14
C SER A 28 -17.70 7.20 -10.33
N LYS A 29 -17.65 6.66 -9.11
CA LYS A 29 -18.80 6.57 -8.20
C LYS A 29 -18.45 6.87 -6.75
N ALA A 30 -19.42 7.44 -6.05
CA ALA A 30 -19.35 7.66 -4.60
C ALA A 30 -20.47 6.89 -3.90
N PHE A 31 -20.16 6.24 -2.78
CA PHE A 31 -21.11 5.51 -1.94
C PHE A 31 -20.95 5.87 -0.47
N GLN A 32 -22.01 5.65 0.31
CA GLN A 32 -21.93 5.61 1.77
C GLN A 32 -21.50 4.21 2.21
N ILE A 33 -20.71 4.12 3.27
CA ILE A 33 -20.27 2.85 3.86
C ILE A 33 -20.40 2.88 5.38
N TYR A 34 -20.78 1.74 5.95
CA TYR A 34 -20.96 1.55 7.39
C TYR A 34 -20.16 0.34 7.88
N ASN A 35 -19.87 0.28 9.18
CA ASN A 35 -18.98 -0.75 9.73
C ASN A 35 -19.50 -2.20 9.55
N VAL A 36 -20.79 -2.36 9.25
CA VAL A 36 -21.43 -3.64 8.90
C VAL A 36 -21.07 -4.10 7.48
N ASP A 37 -20.63 -3.17 6.62
CA ASP A 37 -20.24 -3.40 5.24
C ASP A 37 -18.82 -3.99 5.18
N ARG A 38 -18.74 -5.32 5.28
CA ARG A 38 -17.49 -6.09 5.30
C ARG A 38 -17.10 -6.58 3.91
N ALA A 39 -15.80 -6.75 3.68
CA ALA A 39 -15.25 -7.28 2.43
C ALA A 39 -15.74 -6.53 1.16
N VAL A 40 -16.02 -5.23 1.29
CA VAL A 40 -16.38 -4.37 0.17
C VAL A 40 -15.22 -4.35 -0.83
N CYS A 41 -15.56 -4.32 -2.12
CA CYS A 41 -14.68 -4.50 -3.28
C CYS A 41 -14.26 -5.95 -3.60
N GLY A 42 -14.19 -6.87 -2.63
CA GLY A 42 -13.72 -8.23 -2.89
C GLY A 42 -14.55 -8.98 -3.94
N ARG A 43 -15.88 -8.79 -3.96
CA ARG A 43 -16.73 -9.39 -5.00
C ARG A 43 -16.55 -8.74 -6.37
N VAL A 44 -16.37 -7.42 -6.41
CA VAL A 44 -16.10 -6.68 -7.67
C VAL A 44 -14.81 -7.20 -8.29
N ALA A 45 -13.75 -7.28 -7.49
CA ALA A 45 -12.47 -7.81 -7.92
C ALA A 45 -12.57 -9.27 -8.39
N GLY A 46 -13.32 -10.12 -7.68
CA GLY A 46 -13.56 -11.50 -8.10
C GLY A 46 -14.30 -11.62 -9.44
N VAL A 47 -15.22 -10.71 -9.75
CA VAL A 47 -15.89 -10.67 -11.07
C VAL A 47 -14.91 -10.26 -12.16
N ILE A 48 -14.08 -9.25 -11.91
CA ILE A 48 -13.04 -8.78 -12.85
C ILE A 48 -12.03 -9.91 -13.10
N ALA A 49 -11.45 -10.48 -12.04
CA ALA A 49 -10.47 -11.57 -12.14
C ALA A 49 -11.03 -12.80 -12.85
N LYS A 50 -12.30 -13.14 -12.63
CA LYS A 50 -12.95 -14.25 -13.33
C LYS A 50 -13.06 -14.02 -14.84
N LYS A 51 -13.25 -12.78 -15.27
CA LYS A 51 -13.46 -12.43 -16.69
C LYS A 51 -12.15 -12.12 -17.41
N TYR A 52 -11.26 -11.38 -16.77
CA TYR A 52 -10.06 -10.81 -17.38
C TYR A 52 -8.75 -11.40 -16.84
N GLY A 53 -8.82 -12.32 -15.87
CA GLY A 53 -7.65 -12.75 -15.11
C GLY A 53 -7.12 -11.64 -14.21
N ASP A 54 -5.94 -11.86 -13.62
CA ASP A 54 -5.40 -10.98 -12.59
C ASP A 54 -4.89 -9.63 -13.13
N THR A 55 -4.59 -9.54 -14.43
CA THR A 55 -3.95 -8.36 -15.05
C THR A 55 -4.62 -7.89 -16.35
N GLY A 56 -5.64 -8.60 -16.85
CA GLY A 56 -6.19 -8.34 -18.19
C GLY A 56 -7.29 -7.29 -18.26
N PHE A 57 -7.67 -6.66 -17.15
CA PHE A 57 -8.73 -5.64 -17.15
C PHE A 57 -8.16 -4.29 -17.60
N ALA A 58 -8.65 -3.77 -18.73
CA ALA A 58 -8.19 -2.49 -19.28
C ALA A 58 -9.02 -1.28 -18.80
N GLY A 59 -10.13 -1.50 -18.10
CA GLY A 59 -11.00 -0.44 -17.60
C GLY A 59 -10.49 0.23 -16.32
N GLN A 60 -11.23 1.23 -15.83
CA GLN A 60 -10.91 1.91 -14.57
C GLN A 60 -12.16 2.11 -13.70
N LEU A 61 -12.10 1.62 -12.46
CA LEU A 61 -13.14 1.77 -11.46
C LEU A 61 -12.65 2.72 -10.36
N ASN A 62 -13.01 3.99 -10.47
CA ASN A 62 -12.73 5.02 -9.48
C ASN A 62 -13.88 5.09 -8.46
N ILE A 63 -13.73 4.43 -7.31
CA ILE A 63 -14.82 4.32 -6.32
C ILE A 63 -14.42 5.01 -5.01
N THR A 64 -15.19 6.02 -4.63
CA THR A 64 -15.08 6.71 -3.34
C THR A 64 -16.13 6.21 -2.36
N PHE A 65 -15.74 5.88 -1.15
CA PHE A 65 -16.62 5.54 -0.04
C PHE A 65 -16.53 6.63 1.03
N ASN A 66 -17.66 6.98 1.64
CA ASN A 66 -17.72 7.94 2.72
C ASN A 66 -18.35 7.26 3.94
N GLY A 67 -17.66 7.30 5.09
CA GLY A 67 -18.14 6.70 6.33
C GLY A 67 -17.12 5.77 7.00
N SER A 68 -17.62 4.76 7.71
CA SER A 68 -16.80 3.82 8.49
C SER A 68 -16.83 2.45 7.83
N ALA A 69 -15.70 1.96 7.31
CA ALA A 69 -15.65 0.69 6.59
C ALA A 69 -15.55 -0.51 7.54
N GLY A 70 -16.28 -1.58 7.21
CA GLY A 70 -16.20 -2.85 7.92
C GLY A 70 -14.88 -3.58 7.68
N GLN A 71 -14.71 -4.71 8.38
CA GLN A 71 -13.53 -5.56 8.27
C GLN A 71 -13.28 -6.03 6.82
N SER A 72 -11.99 -6.17 6.47
CA SER A 72 -11.54 -6.60 5.13
C SER A 72 -11.92 -5.65 3.98
N PHE A 73 -12.07 -4.35 4.26
CA PHE A 73 -12.31 -3.35 3.21
C PHE A 73 -11.20 -3.32 2.16
N GLY A 74 -11.56 -3.24 0.87
CA GLY A 74 -10.58 -3.18 -0.21
C GLY A 74 -9.76 -4.47 -0.36
N CYS A 75 -10.33 -5.63 -0.01
CA CYS A 75 -9.64 -6.91 -0.18
C CYS A 75 -9.57 -7.33 -1.66
N PHE A 76 -8.47 -7.99 -2.02
CA PHE A 76 -8.25 -8.61 -3.34
C PHE A 76 -8.39 -7.68 -4.55
N LEU A 77 -8.08 -6.39 -4.43
CA LEU A 77 -8.20 -5.47 -5.58
C LEU A 77 -7.44 -6.00 -6.80
N THR A 78 -7.94 -5.68 -7.99
CA THR A 78 -7.27 -5.94 -9.28
C THR A 78 -6.81 -4.63 -9.93
N PRO A 79 -5.81 -4.66 -10.84
CA PRO A 79 -5.42 -3.49 -11.61
C PRO A 79 -6.63 -2.81 -12.26
N GLY A 80 -6.64 -1.48 -12.27
CA GLY A 80 -7.78 -0.67 -12.73
C GLY A 80 -8.80 -0.36 -11.64
N MET A 81 -8.74 -0.96 -10.45
CA MET A 81 -9.57 -0.57 -9.31
C MET A 81 -8.88 0.51 -8.47
N ASN A 82 -9.42 1.73 -8.45
CA ASN A 82 -8.92 2.85 -7.67
C ASN A 82 -9.95 3.19 -6.58
N ILE A 83 -9.67 2.77 -5.35
CA ILE A 83 -10.61 2.85 -4.24
C ILE A 83 -10.14 3.93 -3.26
N ARG A 84 -11.03 4.87 -2.95
CA ARG A 84 -10.82 5.91 -1.94
C ARG A 84 -11.83 5.76 -0.82
N LEU A 85 -11.41 5.85 0.44
CA LEU A 85 -12.27 5.90 1.61
C LEU A 85 -12.04 7.22 2.34
N VAL A 86 -13.12 7.95 2.57
CA VAL A 86 -13.15 9.16 3.38
C VAL A 86 -13.84 8.83 4.71
N GLY A 87 -13.06 8.75 5.77
CA GLY A 87 -13.49 8.31 7.09
C GLY A 87 -12.50 7.34 7.70
N GLU A 88 -12.98 6.22 8.22
CA GLU A 88 -12.17 5.26 8.98
C GLU A 88 -12.48 3.82 8.55
N ALA A 89 -11.57 2.89 8.81
CA ALA A 89 -11.77 1.47 8.51
C ALA A 89 -11.37 0.57 9.68
N ASN A 90 -12.09 -0.53 9.85
CA ASN A 90 -11.77 -1.56 10.83
C ASN A 90 -10.59 -2.45 10.36
N ASP A 91 -10.40 -3.62 10.97
CA ASP A 91 -9.26 -4.50 10.70
C ASP A 91 -9.23 -5.08 9.26
N TYR A 92 -8.04 -5.50 8.83
CA TYR A 92 -7.78 -6.24 7.59
C TYR A 92 -7.98 -5.45 6.28
N VAL A 93 -7.85 -4.12 6.32
CA VAL A 93 -7.88 -3.29 5.11
C VAL A 93 -6.81 -3.77 4.11
N GLY A 94 -7.21 -3.94 2.85
CA GLY A 94 -6.30 -4.40 1.79
C GLY A 94 -5.86 -5.85 1.91
N LYS A 95 -6.51 -6.69 2.73
CA LYS A 95 -6.09 -8.09 2.91
C LYS A 95 -6.01 -8.83 1.56
N VAL A 96 -4.81 -9.40 1.33
CA VAL A 96 -4.24 -9.97 0.10
C VAL A 96 -3.87 -8.93 -0.97
N LEU A 97 -2.69 -8.34 -0.76
CA LEU A 97 -1.81 -7.75 -1.78
C LEU A 97 -0.48 -8.54 -1.91
N ASN A 98 -0.51 -9.84 -1.61
CA ASN A 98 0.66 -10.70 -1.81
C ASN A 98 0.48 -11.48 -3.11
N GLY A 99 1.13 -11.02 -4.18
CA GLY A 99 1.64 -11.90 -5.22
C GLY A 99 1.45 -11.42 -6.66
N MET A 100 0.30 -10.84 -7.04
CA MET A 100 0.04 -10.38 -8.43
C MET A 100 -1.32 -9.68 -8.62
N ALA A 101 -1.95 -9.19 -7.55
CA ALA A 101 -3.25 -8.51 -7.61
C ALA A 101 -3.03 -7.01 -7.37
N GLY A 102 -2.99 -6.24 -8.46
CA GLY A 102 -2.79 -4.78 -8.43
C GLY A 102 -4.06 -3.99 -8.06
N GLY A 103 -4.01 -2.67 -8.14
CA GLY A 103 -5.10 -1.78 -7.72
C GLY A 103 -4.65 -0.81 -6.63
N GLU A 104 -5.42 0.25 -6.42
CA GLU A 104 -5.09 1.33 -5.51
C GLU A 104 -6.13 1.47 -4.40
N LEU A 105 -5.66 1.64 -3.17
CA LEU A 105 -6.51 1.87 -1.99
C LEU A 105 -5.98 3.06 -1.18
N VAL A 106 -6.77 4.11 -1.10
CA VAL A 106 -6.45 5.34 -0.37
C VAL A 106 -7.46 5.52 0.75
N VAL A 107 -6.99 5.69 1.99
CA VAL A 107 -7.85 6.02 3.14
C VAL A 107 -7.44 7.39 3.65
N VAL A 108 -8.41 8.30 3.77
CA VAL A 108 -8.22 9.66 4.27
C VAL A 108 -9.27 9.96 5.33
N PRO A 109 -8.96 10.80 6.33
CA PRO A 109 -9.96 11.23 7.30
C PRO A 109 -11.03 12.11 6.63
N VAL A 110 -12.17 12.28 7.30
CA VAL A 110 -13.13 13.33 6.91
C VAL A 110 -12.51 14.71 7.09
N ASP A 111 -12.82 15.68 6.23
CA ASP A 111 -12.29 17.04 6.38
C ASP A 111 -12.73 17.65 7.72
N LYS A 112 -11.83 18.42 8.37
CA LYS A 112 -12.10 19.15 9.63
C LYS A 112 -12.50 18.23 10.79
N THR A 113 -11.79 17.10 10.96
CA THR A 113 -11.99 16.14 12.06
C THR A 113 -11.90 16.74 13.47
N GLY A 114 -11.19 17.86 13.63
CA GLY A 114 -10.86 18.42 14.94
C GLY A 114 -9.74 17.69 15.67
N PHE A 115 -9.06 16.73 15.02
CA PHE A 115 -7.88 16.03 15.52
C PHE A 115 -6.77 15.99 14.48
N VAL A 116 -5.53 15.80 14.94
CA VAL A 116 -4.33 15.66 14.10
C VAL A 116 -4.33 14.25 13.47
N PRO A 117 -4.38 14.10 12.13
CA PRO A 117 -4.53 12.80 11.47
C PRO A 117 -3.46 11.75 11.82
N GLU A 118 -2.21 12.17 12.05
CA GLU A 118 -1.10 11.27 12.40
C GLU A 118 -1.20 10.69 13.81
N ASP A 119 -1.90 11.36 14.73
CA ASP A 119 -2.09 10.88 16.10
C ASP A 119 -3.34 10.00 16.25
N ALA A 120 -4.15 9.90 15.19
CA ALA A 120 -5.42 9.21 15.19
C ALA A 120 -5.34 7.88 14.44
N THR A 121 -5.91 6.83 15.04
CA THR A 121 -6.05 5.53 14.36
C THR A 121 -7.18 5.63 13.33
N ILE A 122 -6.84 5.65 12.06
CA ILE A 122 -7.81 5.70 10.94
C ILE A 122 -8.09 4.33 10.31
N VAL A 123 -7.21 3.36 10.56
CA VAL A 123 -7.28 2.01 10.01
C VAL A 123 -6.96 0.99 11.11
N GLY A 124 -7.76 -0.07 11.19
CA GLY A 124 -7.61 -1.14 12.18
C GLY A 124 -6.37 -2.02 11.98
N ASN A 125 -6.31 -3.13 12.73
CA ASN A 125 -5.14 -4.00 12.78
C ASN A 125 -5.00 -4.90 11.53
N THR A 126 -3.80 -5.44 11.32
CA THR A 126 -3.48 -6.42 10.26
C THR A 126 -3.83 -5.93 8.86
N CYS A 127 -3.63 -4.64 8.63
CA CYS A 127 -3.69 -4.04 7.31
C CYS A 127 -2.33 -4.27 6.68
N LEU A 128 -2.24 -5.26 5.80
CA LEU A 128 -1.02 -5.67 5.09
C LEU A 128 0.13 -6.22 5.98
N ALA A 129 0.16 -5.98 7.30
CA ALA A 129 1.00 -6.66 8.29
C ALA A 129 0.49 -6.45 9.74
N GLY A 130 0.78 -7.39 10.66
CA GLY A 130 0.38 -7.36 12.07
C GLY A 130 1.50 -7.00 13.05
N ARG A 131 1.33 -7.28 14.36
CA ARG A 131 2.39 -7.15 15.38
C ARG A 131 3.60 -8.01 14.98
N ASN A 132 4.80 -7.43 15.06
CA ASN A 132 6.11 -7.86 14.52
C ASN A 132 6.41 -7.33 13.11
N VAL A 133 6.87 -6.07 13.08
CA VAL A 133 7.32 -5.41 11.85
C VAL A 133 8.40 -6.28 11.18
N ALA A 134 8.19 -6.55 9.89
CA ALA A 134 9.05 -7.36 9.02
C ALA A 134 9.23 -8.85 9.38
N ALA A 135 8.42 -9.41 10.28
CA ALA A 135 8.40 -10.85 10.49
C ALA A 135 7.95 -11.58 9.22
N GLY A 136 8.80 -12.45 8.67
CA GLY A 136 8.55 -13.15 7.41
C GLY A 136 8.66 -12.28 6.15
N MET A 137 9.22 -11.07 6.25
CA MET A 137 9.48 -10.22 5.09
C MET A 137 10.65 -10.79 4.29
N THR A 138 10.33 -11.47 3.19
CA THR A 138 11.31 -12.13 2.30
C THR A 138 11.57 -11.38 0.99
N GLY A 139 10.90 -10.25 0.75
CA GLY A 139 11.03 -9.45 -0.47
C GLY A 139 10.39 -8.07 -0.35
N GLY A 140 10.81 -7.14 -1.21
CA GLY A 140 10.41 -5.73 -1.15
C GLY A 140 11.16 -4.91 -0.08
N LEU A 141 10.99 -3.59 -0.13
CA LEU A 141 11.62 -2.64 0.80
C LEU A 141 10.55 -1.93 1.64
N ALA A 142 10.86 -1.63 2.90
CA ALA A 142 10.00 -0.81 3.75
C ALA A 142 10.76 0.39 4.29
N TYR A 143 10.09 1.54 4.32
CA TYR A 143 10.58 2.78 4.91
C TYR A 143 9.70 3.16 6.10
N ILE A 144 10.32 3.44 7.23
CA ILE A 144 9.61 3.75 8.48
C ILE A 144 10.21 5.01 9.09
N LEU A 145 9.39 6.03 9.28
CA LEU A 145 9.76 7.22 10.04
C LEU A 145 9.73 6.89 11.54
N ASP A 146 10.83 7.12 12.25
CA ASP A 146 10.92 6.92 13.69
C ASP A 146 11.46 8.20 14.34
N GLU A 147 10.55 9.07 14.79
CA GLU A 147 10.89 10.34 15.44
C GLU A 147 11.30 10.17 16.91
N ASP A 148 10.89 9.06 17.55
CA ASP A 148 11.09 8.80 18.98
C ASP A 148 12.16 7.71 19.28
N ASP A 149 12.86 7.22 18.24
CA ASP A 149 13.83 6.11 18.32
C ASP A 149 13.27 4.83 19.00
N THR A 150 11.98 4.53 18.81
CA THR A 150 11.32 3.37 19.45
C THR A 150 11.17 2.16 18.53
N LEU A 151 11.58 2.24 17.27
CA LEU A 151 11.35 1.20 16.28
C LEU A 151 12.27 -0.01 16.47
N VAL A 152 13.55 0.22 16.80
CA VAL A 152 14.59 -0.81 16.90
C VAL A 152 14.18 -2.03 17.75
N PRO A 153 13.51 -1.90 18.92
CA PRO A 153 13.04 -3.05 19.69
C PRO A 153 11.77 -3.72 19.13
N LYS A 154 11.04 -3.07 18.21
CA LYS A 154 9.76 -3.55 17.64
C LYS A 154 9.92 -4.33 16.33
N VAL A 155 11.12 -4.34 15.75
CA VAL A 155 11.42 -5.02 14.46
C VAL A 155 11.94 -6.43 14.70
N ASN A 156 11.40 -7.40 13.96
CA ASN A 156 11.98 -8.74 13.91
C ASN A 156 13.20 -8.74 12.96
N LYS A 157 14.39 -8.91 13.53
CA LYS A 157 15.67 -8.88 12.80
C LYS A 157 16.14 -10.26 12.33
N GLU A 158 15.30 -11.29 12.41
CA GLU A 158 15.64 -12.65 11.96
C GLU A 158 15.95 -12.71 10.46
N ILE A 159 15.23 -11.92 9.66
CA ILE A 159 15.34 -11.93 8.19
C ILE A 159 15.83 -10.58 7.67
N VAL A 160 15.27 -9.48 8.16
CA VAL A 160 15.57 -8.15 7.60
C VAL A 160 16.73 -7.46 8.28
N LYS A 161 17.52 -6.76 7.46
CA LYS A 161 18.53 -5.80 7.90
C LYS A 161 17.89 -4.42 8.05
N MET A 162 18.11 -3.80 9.20
CA MET A 162 17.75 -2.39 9.43
C MET A 162 18.93 -1.50 9.03
N GLN A 163 18.67 -0.48 8.22
CA GLN A 163 19.67 0.52 7.84
C GLN A 163 19.05 1.91 7.67
N ARG A 164 19.88 2.95 7.59
CA ARG A 164 19.44 4.30 7.20
C ARG A 164 19.36 4.40 5.68
N VAL A 165 18.52 5.31 5.19
CA VAL A 165 18.30 5.52 3.74
C VAL A 165 19.49 6.26 3.12
N ASN A 166 20.56 5.52 2.84
CA ASN A 166 21.83 6.10 2.38
C ASN A 166 21.97 6.10 0.86
N ALA A 167 21.33 5.17 0.15
CA ALA A 167 21.45 5.05 -1.29
C ALA A 167 20.65 6.17 -1.99
N PRO A 168 21.23 6.90 -2.96
CA PRO A 168 20.51 7.95 -3.69
C PRO A 168 19.23 7.46 -4.37
N ALA A 169 19.25 6.25 -4.94
CA ALA A 169 18.06 5.65 -5.54
C ALA A 169 16.97 5.34 -4.49
N GLY A 170 17.35 4.89 -3.30
CA GLY A 170 16.41 4.67 -2.19
C GLY A 170 15.80 5.97 -1.67
N GLN A 171 16.59 7.05 -1.60
CA GLN A 171 16.09 8.38 -1.24
C GLN A 171 15.10 8.90 -2.28
N MET A 172 15.40 8.76 -3.58
CA MET A 172 14.47 9.14 -4.65
C MET A 172 13.18 8.32 -4.61
N GLN A 173 13.29 7.00 -4.39
CA GLN A 173 12.12 6.12 -4.26
C GLN A 173 11.24 6.55 -3.08
N LEU A 174 11.82 6.73 -1.89
CA LEU A 174 11.09 7.16 -0.70
C LEU A 174 10.42 8.51 -0.92
N LYS A 175 11.15 9.48 -1.49
CA LYS A 175 10.60 10.81 -1.77
C LYS A 175 9.43 10.73 -2.74
N GLY A 176 9.56 9.98 -3.84
CA GLY A 176 8.47 9.77 -4.80
C GLY A 176 7.24 9.08 -4.21
N LEU A 177 7.44 8.14 -3.27
CA LEU A 177 6.34 7.52 -2.53
C LEU A 177 5.61 8.54 -1.64
N ILE A 178 6.34 9.42 -0.95
CA ILE A 178 5.76 10.46 -0.10
C ILE A 178 5.06 11.53 -0.95
N GLU A 179 5.63 11.94 -2.08
CA GLU A 179 5.00 12.86 -3.04
C GLU A 179 3.67 12.29 -3.55
N ALA A 180 3.66 11.04 -4.03
CA ALA A 180 2.44 10.36 -4.46
C ALA A 180 1.41 10.22 -3.32
N TYR A 181 1.87 9.96 -2.08
CA TYR A 181 1.00 9.92 -0.91
C TYR A 181 0.39 11.30 -0.62
N VAL A 182 1.17 12.36 -0.65
CA VAL A 182 0.71 13.75 -0.46
C VAL A 182 -0.29 14.15 -1.54
N ASP A 183 -0.01 13.87 -2.81
CA ASP A 183 -0.90 14.19 -3.93
C ASP A 183 -2.27 13.52 -3.79
N LYS A 184 -2.30 12.29 -3.25
CA LYS A 184 -3.53 11.50 -3.08
C LYS A 184 -4.30 11.80 -1.81
N THR A 185 -3.60 12.18 -0.74
CA THR A 185 -4.18 12.30 0.62
C THR A 185 -4.30 13.73 1.11
N GLY A 186 -3.50 14.66 0.58
CA GLY A 186 -3.36 16.01 1.10
C GLY A 186 -2.66 16.07 2.47
N SER A 187 -1.91 15.04 2.86
CA SER A 187 -1.29 14.93 4.20
C SER A 187 -0.39 16.13 4.53
N GLU A 188 -0.73 16.86 5.59
CA GLU A 188 0.07 17.98 6.10
C GLU A 188 1.45 17.52 6.60
N LYS A 189 1.52 16.37 7.29
CA LYS A 189 2.77 15.75 7.74
C LYS A 189 3.65 15.36 6.55
N GLY A 190 3.07 14.76 5.50
CA GLY A 190 3.80 14.46 4.27
C GLY A 190 4.37 15.72 3.61
N ILE A 191 3.59 16.80 3.55
CA ILE A 191 4.04 18.11 3.06
C ILE A 191 5.19 18.66 3.92
N ALA A 192 5.09 18.55 5.24
CA ALA A 192 6.15 18.99 6.16
C ALA A 192 7.45 18.19 5.95
N ILE A 193 7.35 16.86 5.82
CA ILE A 193 8.50 15.99 5.53
C ILE A 193 9.17 16.37 4.20
N LEU A 194 8.39 16.64 3.15
CA LEU A 194 8.94 17.05 1.85
C LEU A 194 9.60 18.44 1.89
N ARG A 195 9.07 19.37 2.71
CA ARG A 195 9.65 20.70 2.90
C ARG A 195 10.95 20.66 3.69
N GLU A 196 11.01 19.84 4.73
CA GLU A 196 12.16 19.71 5.64
C GLU A 196 12.92 18.39 5.42
N TRP A 197 13.05 17.99 4.16
CA TRP A 197 13.55 16.67 3.76
C TRP A 197 14.89 16.30 4.41
N GLU A 198 15.85 17.23 4.41
CA GLU A 198 17.18 17.01 4.99
C GLU A 198 17.15 16.77 6.51
N ALA A 199 16.15 17.30 7.21
CA ALA A 199 15.98 17.09 8.65
C ALA A 199 15.29 15.75 8.94
N TYR A 200 14.34 15.34 8.09
CA TYR A 200 13.58 14.11 8.27
C TYR A 200 14.28 12.86 7.75
N LEU A 201 15.06 12.97 6.67
CA LEU A 201 15.72 11.82 6.04
C LEU A 201 16.54 10.95 7.01
N PRO A 202 17.34 11.51 7.95
CA PRO A 202 18.08 10.71 8.93
C PRO A 202 17.20 9.93 9.91
N LEU A 203 15.94 10.33 10.09
CA LEU A 203 14.97 9.69 10.99
C LEU A 203 14.30 8.46 10.35
N PHE A 204 14.39 8.32 9.03
CA PHE A 204 13.88 7.14 8.35
C PHE A 204 14.77 5.92 8.55
N TRP A 205 14.13 4.79 8.80
CA TRP A 205 14.69 3.46 8.74
C TRP A 205 14.26 2.78 7.44
N GLN A 206 15.20 2.09 6.80
CA GLN A 206 14.97 1.19 5.69
C GLN A 206 15.10 -0.25 6.20
N LEU A 207 14.08 -1.07 5.96
CA LEU A 207 14.11 -2.51 6.22
C LEU A 207 14.36 -3.24 4.90
N VAL A 208 15.47 -3.98 4.86
CA VAL A 208 15.99 -4.63 3.66
C VAL A 208 16.07 -6.14 3.91
N PRO A 209 15.24 -6.96 3.25
CA PRO A 209 15.39 -8.40 3.30
C PRO A 209 16.59 -8.84 2.44
N PRO A 210 17.11 -10.07 2.63
CA PRO A 210 18.33 -10.52 1.95
C PRO A 210 18.19 -10.55 0.41
N SER A 211 16.97 -10.68 -0.12
CA SER A 211 16.70 -10.66 -1.56
C SER A 211 16.95 -9.29 -2.20
N GLU A 212 16.86 -8.20 -1.43
CA GLU A 212 16.96 -6.82 -1.93
C GLU A 212 18.26 -6.13 -1.50
N GLU A 213 19.19 -6.84 -0.84
CA GLU A 213 20.40 -6.22 -0.28
C GLU A 213 21.29 -5.57 -1.34
N ASP A 214 21.35 -6.19 -2.53
CA ASP A 214 22.08 -5.68 -3.69
C ASP A 214 21.23 -4.81 -4.61
N SER A 215 20.02 -4.40 -4.21
CA SER A 215 19.20 -3.47 -5.01
C SER A 215 19.83 -2.07 -5.05
N PRO A 216 19.63 -1.30 -6.13
CA PRO A 216 20.13 0.08 -6.19
C PRO A 216 19.54 0.97 -5.08
N GLU A 217 18.34 0.65 -4.62
CA GLU A 217 17.64 1.38 -3.57
C GLU A 217 18.16 1.05 -2.16
N ALA A 218 18.75 -0.13 -1.94
CA ALA A 218 19.33 -0.52 -0.65
C ALA A 218 20.86 -0.30 -0.60
N CYS A 219 21.57 -0.43 -1.72
CA CYS A 219 23.02 -0.39 -1.75
C CYS A 219 23.55 0.94 -2.31
N ALA A 220 24.14 1.78 -1.46
CA ALA A 220 24.75 3.05 -1.89
C ALA A 220 25.98 2.85 -2.81
N GLU A 221 26.62 1.68 -2.76
CA GLU A 221 27.76 1.33 -3.60
C GLU A 221 27.39 0.42 -4.79
N PHE A 222 26.10 0.38 -5.16
CA PHE A 222 25.57 -0.52 -6.19
C PHE A 222 26.43 -0.60 -7.46
N GLU A 223 26.91 0.52 -8.00
CA GLU A 223 27.78 0.54 -9.19
C GLU A 223 29.12 -0.21 -8.98
N ARG A 224 29.71 -0.15 -7.78
CA ARG A 224 30.94 -0.88 -7.44
C ARG A 224 30.68 -2.37 -7.25
N VAL A 225 29.52 -2.75 -6.71
CA VAL A 225 29.12 -4.15 -6.53
C VAL A 225 28.87 -4.81 -7.89
N LEU A 226 28.14 -4.13 -8.79
CA LEU A 226 27.95 -4.56 -10.18
C LEU A 226 29.28 -4.75 -10.92
N ALA A 227 30.20 -3.78 -10.80
CA ALA A 227 31.51 -3.86 -11.42
C ALA A 227 32.33 -5.06 -10.90
N LYS A 228 32.28 -5.36 -9.60
CA LYS A 228 32.93 -6.54 -9.02
C LYS A 228 32.30 -7.84 -9.51
N GLN A 229 30.97 -7.97 -9.51
CA GLN A 229 30.28 -9.17 -9.96
C GLN A 229 30.53 -9.47 -11.46
N ALA A 230 30.54 -8.43 -12.30
CA ALA A 230 30.90 -8.55 -13.72
C ALA A 230 32.35 -9.02 -13.92
N THR A 231 33.29 -8.52 -13.11
CA THR A 231 34.71 -8.90 -13.19
C THR A 231 34.93 -10.34 -12.72
N THR A 232 34.21 -10.81 -11.69
CA THR A 232 34.28 -12.19 -11.20
C THR A 232 33.71 -13.21 -12.20
N GLN A 233 32.68 -12.85 -12.97
CA GLN A 233 32.16 -13.71 -14.05
C GLN A 233 33.08 -13.79 -15.26
N LEU A 234 33.84 -12.73 -15.57
CA LEU A 234 34.82 -12.71 -16.67
C LEU A 234 36.09 -13.53 -16.37
N SER A 235 36.48 -13.70 -15.10
CA SER A 235 37.60 -14.57 -14.70
C SER A 235 37.24 -16.04 -14.51
N ALA A 236 35.96 -16.41 -14.63
CA ALA A 236 35.47 -17.78 -14.47
C ALA A 236 35.18 -18.49 -15.82
N LYS A 237 35.68 -17.95 -16.93
CA LYS A 237 35.55 -18.51 -18.28
C LYS A 237 36.91 -18.85 -18.89
#